data_AF-A0A259HUU5-F1
#
_entry.id   AF-A0A259HUU5-F1
#
_cell.length_a   1.000
_cell.length_b   1.000
_cell.length_c   1.000
_cell.angle_alpha   90.00
_cell.angle_beta   90.00
_cell.angle_gamma   90.00
#
_symmetry.space_group_name_H-M   'P 1'
#
loop_
_entity.id
_entity.type
_entity.pdbx_description
1 polymer ?
#
loop_
_entity_poly.entity_id
_entity_poly.type
_entity_poly.pdbx_seq_one_letter_code
_entity_poly.pdbx_strand_id
1 'polypeptide(L)'
;FINKKTVFDQQLSDTWIGSAFLTSDQAVQINDYFSKHPLFNWGDIHNCEDRAEAISILLTQWQIPHFKAWVFSGYFLSRNMGSLKNKWNYHVAIMLPTLLESGPSAMVLDPTHSTTLETIEHWANTVTLDAQSHYLVKQGHIYIFPVGQIRNENWHHRNRQNYKWTMQGLAGINGVSTKGKAEVTFNKFKITRTIKAFQTLQRNNPFSF
;
A
#
# COMPACT_ATOMS: atom_id res chain seq x y z
N PHE A 1 -18.94 16.61 13.62
CA PHE A 1 -18.24 17.19 12.45
C PHE A 1 -16.83 16.63 12.41
N ILE A 2 -16.50 15.77 11.44
CA ILE A 2 -15.11 15.38 11.20
C ILE A 2 -14.44 16.59 10.56
N ASN A 3 -13.45 17.18 11.23
CA ASN A 3 -12.67 18.26 10.64
C ASN A 3 -11.85 17.65 9.49
N LYS A 4 -12.23 17.94 8.25
CA LYS A 4 -11.64 17.35 7.06
C LYS A 4 -10.23 17.93 6.85
N LYS A 5 -9.21 17.10 7.01
CA LYS A 5 -7.80 17.48 6.86
C LYS A 5 -7.26 17.18 5.46
N THR A 6 -7.92 16.28 4.74
CA THR A 6 -7.50 15.84 3.41
C THR A 6 -8.49 16.20 2.31
N VAL A 7 -7.97 16.40 1.10
CA VAL A 7 -8.78 16.65 -0.11
C VAL A 7 -8.47 15.56 -1.14
N PHE A 8 -9.50 15.05 -1.83
CA PHE A 8 -9.32 14.11 -2.92
C PHE A 8 -8.77 14.85 -4.15
N ASP A 9 -7.64 14.42 -4.68
CA ASP A 9 -7.07 14.99 -5.90
C ASP A 9 -7.56 14.20 -7.13
N GLN A 10 -8.66 14.66 -7.71
CA GLN A 10 -9.29 13.99 -8.86
C GLN A 10 -8.42 14.05 -10.13
N GLN A 11 -7.57 15.06 -10.29
CA GLN A 11 -6.75 15.20 -11.50
C GLN A 11 -5.64 14.15 -11.58
N LEU A 12 -5.12 13.73 -10.43
CA LEU A 12 -4.03 12.75 -10.32
C LEU A 12 -4.52 11.32 -10.09
N SER A 13 -5.76 11.17 -9.65
CA SER A 13 -6.34 9.87 -9.30
C SER A 13 -6.77 9.09 -10.54
N ASP A 14 -6.52 7.78 -10.51
CA ASP A 14 -7.06 6.85 -11.48
C ASP A 14 -8.55 6.61 -11.20
N THR A 15 -9.35 6.58 -12.26
CA THR A 15 -10.72 6.07 -12.20
C THR A 15 -10.69 4.55 -12.15
N TRP A 16 -11.33 3.95 -11.13
CA TRP A 16 -11.77 2.57 -11.24
C TRP A 16 -13.17 2.56 -11.88
N ILE A 17 -13.46 1.58 -12.74
CA ILE A 17 -14.81 1.42 -13.31
C ILE A 17 -15.24 -0.04 -13.16
N GLY A 18 -16.26 -0.24 -12.31
CA GLY A 18 -17.43 -1.08 -12.59
C GLY A 18 -17.37 -2.61 -12.55
N SER A 19 -16.27 -3.30 -12.91
CA SER A 19 -16.42 -4.72 -13.28
C SER A 19 -15.89 -5.77 -12.29
N ALA A 20 -15.27 -5.39 -11.17
CA ALA A 20 -14.79 -6.34 -10.17
C ALA A 20 -14.75 -5.70 -8.78
N PHE A 21 -15.92 -5.52 -8.18
CA PHE A 21 -16.01 -5.16 -6.76
C PHE A 21 -15.97 -6.41 -5.91
N LEU A 22 -15.24 -6.35 -4.80
CA LEU A 22 -15.31 -7.33 -3.74
C LEU A 22 -16.59 -7.14 -2.94
N THR A 23 -17.16 -8.22 -2.43
CA THR A 23 -18.18 -8.11 -1.38
C THR A 23 -17.54 -7.60 -0.09
N SER A 24 -18.35 -7.07 0.82
CA SER A 24 -17.89 -6.67 2.17
C SER A 24 -17.17 -7.84 2.86
N ASP A 25 -17.71 -9.05 2.79
CA ASP A 25 -17.12 -10.24 3.41
C ASP A 25 -15.78 -10.62 2.81
N GLN A 26 -15.63 -10.57 1.48
CA GLN A 26 -14.36 -10.82 0.80
C GLN A 26 -13.30 -9.80 1.25
N ALA A 27 -13.67 -8.52 1.31
CA ALA A 27 -12.76 -7.47 1.73
C ALA A 27 -12.31 -7.67 3.19
N VAL A 28 -13.25 -8.01 4.10
CA VAL A 28 -12.94 -8.32 5.50
C VAL A 28 -12.01 -9.53 5.61
N GLN A 29 -12.26 -10.62 4.87
CA GLN A 29 -11.38 -11.79 4.86
C GLN A 29 -9.96 -11.44 4.41
N ILE A 30 -9.82 -10.59 3.38
CA ILE A 30 -8.52 -10.11 2.91
C ILE A 30 -7.81 -9.30 3.99
N ASN A 31 -8.51 -8.34 4.63
CA ASN A 31 -7.97 -7.55 5.72
C ASN A 31 -7.52 -8.41 6.91
N ASP A 32 -8.35 -9.36 7.32
CA ASP A 32 -8.08 -10.29 8.40
C ASP A 32 -6.86 -11.15 8.13
N TYR A 33 -6.72 -11.64 6.90
CA TYR A 33 -5.57 -12.42 6.49
C TYR A 33 -4.28 -11.61 6.62
N PHE A 34 -4.23 -10.42 6.00
CA PHE A 34 -3.01 -9.61 5.96
C PHE A 34 -2.66 -9.02 7.32
N SER A 35 -3.64 -8.58 8.11
CA SER A 35 -3.42 -8.02 9.46
C SER A 35 -2.77 -9.01 10.42
N LYS A 36 -3.08 -10.31 10.28
CA LYS A 36 -2.54 -11.40 11.11
C LYS A 36 -1.28 -12.03 10.53
N HIS A 37 -0.98 -11.81 9.24
CA HIS A 37 0.13 -12.49 8.57
C HIS A 37 1.50 -11.91 9.00
N PRO A 38 2.39 -12.71 9.61
CA PRO A 38 3.60 -12.20 10.28
C PRO A 38 4.64 -11.58 9.32
N LEU A 39 4.57 -11.92 8.03
CA LEU A 39 5.50 -11.42 7.01
C LEU A 39 5.48 -9.89 6.85
N PHE A 40 4.36 -9.23 7.15
CA PHE A 40 4.19 -7.81 6.89
C PHE A 40 4.68 -6.91 8.02
N ASN A 41 4.91 -7.47 9.22
CA ASN A 41 5.44 -6.74 10.37
C ASN A 41 4.83 -5.34 10.56
N TRP A 42 3.52 -5.28 10.83
CA TRP A 42 2.75 -4.03 10.92
C TRP A 42 3.21 -3.07 12.03
N GLY A 43 4.08 -3.50 12.95
CA GLY A 43 4.72 -2.61 13.93
C GLY A 43 5.80 -1.69 13.34
N ASP A 44 6.33 -2.01 12.15
CA ASP A 44 7.31 -1.16 11.46
C ASP A 44 6.59 -0.12 10.58
N ILE A 45 6.50 1.10 11.06
CA ILE A 45 5.75 2.16 10.37
C ILE A 45 6.51 2.75 9.15
N HIS A 46 7.80 2.43 8.95
CA HIS A 46 8.64 3.11 7.94
C HIS A 46 8.68 2.43 6.57
N ASN A 47 8.17 1.21 6.43
CA ASN A 47 8.21 0.42 5.19
C ASN A 47 6.82 0.27 4.53
N CYS A 48 6.02 1.34 4.53
CA CYS A 48 4.65 1.32 4.01
C CYS A 48 4.57 0.99 2.51
N GLU A 49 5.49 1.55 1.70
CA GLU A 49 5.55 1.29 0.26
C GLU A 49 5.92 -0.15 -0.07
N ASP A 50 6.87 -0.73 0.67
CA ASP A 50 7.25 -2.13 0.53
C ASP A 50 6.11 -3.08 0.93
N ARG A 51 5.36 -2.76 1.99
CA ARG A 51 4.17 -3.54 2.36
C ARG A 51 3.07 -3.44 1.31
N ALA A 52 2.72 -2.22 0.90
CA ALA A 52 1.68 -1.99 -0.09
C ALA A 52 2.02 -2.69 -1.41
N GLU A 53 3.29 -2.65 -1.85
CA GLU A 53 3.72 -3.42 -3.02
C GLU A 53 3.60 -4.92 -2.78
N ALA A 54 4.13 -5.44 -1.67
CA ALA A 54 4.11 -6.87 -1.40
C ALA A 54 2.69 -7.42 -1.47
N ILE A 55 1.72 -6.72 -0.87
CA ILE A 55 0.31 -7.08 -0.93
C ILE A 55 -0.21 -6.94 -2.37
N SER A 56 0.14 -5.87 -3.09
CA SER A 56 -0.27 -5.68 -4.49
C SER A 56 0.20 -6.83 -5.39
N ILE A 57 1.44 -7.30 -5.24
CA ILE A 57 1.98 -8.44 -5.98
C ILE A 57 1.17 -9.71 -5.70
N LEU A 58 0.82 -9.97 -4.43
CA LEU A 58 0.03 -11.12 -4.04
C LEU A 58 -1.40 -11.05 -4.60
N LEU A 59 -2.08 -9.91 -4.41
CA LEU A 59 -3.44 -9.70 -4.92
C LEU A 59 -3.48 -9.78 -6.45
N THR A 60 -2.47 -9.26 -7.15
CA THR A 60 -2.34 -9.42 -8.61
C THR A 60 -2.19 -10.89 -8.99
N GLN A 61 -1.32 -11.63 -8.30
CA GLN A 61 -1.13 -13.06 -8.56
C GLN A 61 -2.42 -13.86 -8.33
N TRP A 62 -3.18 -13.49 -7.31
CA TRP A 62 -4.44 -14.13 -6.95
C TRP A 62 -5.64 -13.60 -7.73
N GLN A 63 -5.40 -12.70 -8.71
CA GLN A 63 -6.43 -12.09 -9.56
C GLN A 63 -7.50 -11.33 -8.76
N ILE A 64 -7.14 -10.80 -7.59
CA ILE A 64 -8.02 -10.02 -6.73
C ILE A 64 -7.93 -8.54 -7.13
N PRO A 65 -9.06 -7.89 -7.42
CA PRO A 65 -9.09 -6.47 -7.80
C PRO A 65 -8.60 -5.61 -6.64
N HIS A 66 -7.64 -4.73 -6.94
CA HIS A 66 -7.05 -3.84 -5.94
C HIS A 66 -6.37 -2.65 -6.61
N PHE A 67 -6.07 -1.68 -5.78
CA PHE A 67 -5.40 -0.43 -6.10
C PHE A 67 -4.50 -0.04 -4.93
N LYS A 68 -3.77 1.06 -5.08
CA LYS A 68 -3.07 1.72 -3.98
C LYS A 68 -3.77 3.02 -3.63
N ALA A 69 -4.06 3.17 -2.34
CA ALA A 69 -4.45 4.44 -1.77
C ALA A 69 -3.19 5.17 -1.32
N TRP A 70 -3.03 6.41 -1.74
CA TRP A 70 -1.92 7.25 -1.37
C TRP A 70 -2.43 8.48 -0.65
N VAL A 71 -1.65 8.94 0.33
CA VAL A 71 -1.82 10.23 0.99
C VAL A 71 -0.50 10.97 0.94
N PHE A 72 -0.54 12.25 0.63
CA PHE A 72 0.62 13.12 0.52
C PHE A 72 0.43 14.31 1.44
N SER A 73 1.51 14.73 2.10
CA SER A 73 1.51 16.02 2.75
C SER A 73 1.34 17.13 1.72
N GLY A 74 0.59 18.18 2.06
CA GLY A 74 0.48 19.38 1.22
C GLY A 74 1.85 19.97 0.90
N TYR A 75 2.80 19.85 1.83
CA TYR A 75 4.19 20.24 1.64
C TYR A 75 4.86 19.49 0.47
N PHE A 76 4.63 18.18 0.34
CA PHE A 76 5.31 17.38 -0.69
C PHE A 76 4.83 17.68 -2.11
N LEU A 77 3.52 17.87 -2.32
CA LEU A 77 2.95 18.07 -3.66
C LEU A 77 3.04 19.52 -4.14
N SER A 78 2.78 20.49 -3.26
CA SER A 78 2.60 21.89 -3.65
C SER A 78 3.44 22.87 -2.82
N ARG A 79 4.32 22.38 -1.94
CA ARG A 79 5.03 23.19 -0.93
C ARG A 79 4.08 24.00 -0.03
N ASN A 80 2.82 23.57 0.06
CA ASN A 80 1.80 24.16 0.92
C ASN A 80 1.98 23.75 2.39
N MET A 81 1.18 24.36 3.28
CA MET A 81 1.16 24.00 4.70
C MET A 81 0.36 22.70 4.89
N GLY A 82 1.03 21.58 5.15
CA GLY A 82 0.36 20.33 5.49
C GLY A 82 1.36 19.25 5.85
N SER A 83 1.00 18.40 6.81
CA SER A 83 1.88 17.37 7.35
C SER A 83 1.13 16.07 7.62
N LEU A 84 1.80 14.94 7.41
CA LEU A 84 1.29 13.64 7.84
C LEU A 84 1.78 13.31 9.24
N LYS A 85 1.09 12.38 9.90
CA LYS A 85 1.60 11.76 11.13
C LYS A 85 3.00 11.18 10.87
N ASN A 86 3.81 11.12 11.93
CA ASN A 86 5.19 10.60 11.88
C ASN A 86 6.14 11.37 10.95
N LYS A 87 5.79 12.62 10.56
CA LYS A 87 6.59 13.49 9.68
C LYS A 87 6.87 12.86 8.31
N TRP A 88 5.95 12.05 7.80
CA TRP A 88 6.04 11.51 6.46
C TRP A 88 5.69 12.56 5.39
N ASN A 89 6.33 12.43 4.24
CA ASN A 89 5.97 13.19 3.05
C ASN A 89 4.78 12.55 2.31
N TYR A 90 4.69 11.23 2.37
CA TYR A 90 3.60 10.45 1.82
C TYR A 90 3.40 9.18 2.65
N HIS A 91 2.23 8.58 2.51
CA HIS A 91 1.92 7.25 3.01
C HIS A 91 1.10 6.49 1.98
N VAL A 92 1.23 5.17 1.96
CA VAL A 92 0.57 4.30 0.98
C VAL A 92 0.08 3.02 1.63
N ALA A 93 -1.10 2.60 1.18
CA ALA A 93 -1.75 1.37 1.60
C ALA A 93 -2.46 0.71 0.42
N ILE A 94 -2.86 -0.54 0.61
CA ILE A 94 -3.73 -1.21 -0.36
C ILE A 94 -5.14 -0.68 -0.21
N MET A 95 -5.80 -0.50 -1.33
CA MET A 95 -7.22 -0.23 -1.36
C MET A 95 -7.94 -1.29 -2.21
N LEU A 96 -9.05 -1.74 -1.64
CA LEU A 96 -9.95 -2.75 -2.17
C LEU A 96 -11.21 -2.03 -2.67
N PRO A 97 -11.57 -2.18 -3.96
CA PRO A 97 -12.86 -1.72 -4.44
C PRO A 97 -13.94 -2.67 -3.89
N THR A 98 -14.79 -2.17 -2.99
CA THR A 98 -15.79 -2.99 -2.28
C THR A 98 -17.20 -2.51 -2.58
N LEU A 99 -18.14 -3.42 -2.81
CA LEU A 99 -19.56 -3.12 -2.88
C LEU A 99 -20.17 -3.27 -1.47
N LEU A 100 -20.50 -2.14 -0.86
CA LEU A 100 -21.24 -2.07 0.40
C LEU A 100 -22.74 -1.96 0.12
N GLU A 101 -23.57 -2.11 1.15
CA GLU A 101 -25.03 -1.88 1.05
C GLU A 101 -25.36 -0.46 0.57
N SER A 102 -24.55 0.52 0.95
CA SER A 102 -24.66 1.92 0.51
C SER A 102 -24.11 2.18 -0.89
N GLY A 103 -23.53 1.16 -1.54
CA GLY A 103 -22.94 1.23 -2.88
C GLY A 103 -21.42 1.02 -2.91
N PRO A 104 -20.78 1.28 -4.07
CA PRO A 104 -19.35 1.16 -4.24
C PRO A 104 -18.54 2.03 -3.28
N SER A 105 -17.48 1.47 -2.70
CA SER A 105 -16.62 2.14 -1.71
C SER A 105 -15.13 1.80 -1.87
N ALA A 106 -14.28 2.72 -1.40
CA ALA A 106 -12.83 2.62 -1.33
C ALA A 106 -12.37 2.10 0.02
N MET A 107 -12.24 0.79 0.19
CA MET A 107 -11.86 0.25 1.50
C MET A 107 -10.34 0.08 1.58
N VAL A 108 -9.70 0.78 2.52
CA VAL A 108 -8.24 0.75 2.71
C VAL A 108 -7.87 -0.31 3.73
N LEU A 109 -6.89 -1.14 3.35
CA LEU A 109 -6.21 -2.11 4.19
C LEU A 109 -4.90 -1.49 4.69
N ASP A 110 -4.90 -1.03 5.94
CA ASP A 110 -3.70 -0.54 6.62
C ASP A 110 -3.66 -0.83 8.13
N PRO A 111 -3.29 -2.07 8.50
CA PRO A 111 -3.08 -2.47 9.89
C PRO A 111 -2.04 -1.68 10.68
N THR A 112 -1.25 -0.79 10.06
CA THR A 112 -0.40 0.14 10.84
C THR A 112 -1.18 1.24 11.54
N HIS A 113 -2.40 1.54 11.09
CA HIS A 113 -3.24 2.61 11.62
C HIS A 113 -4.58 2.13 12.15
N SER A 114 -5.17 1.10 11.53
CA SER A 114 -6.48 0.56 11.93
C SER A 114 -6.52 -0.95 11.69
N THR A 115 -7.02 -1.72 12.66
CA THR A 115 -7.19 -3.18 12.50
C THR A 115 -8.37 -3.54 11.60
N THR A 116 -9.24 -2.58 11.32
CA THR A 116 -10.43 -2.74 10.48
C THR A 116 -10.27 -2.00 9.16
N LEU A 117 -11.01 -2.43 8.14
CA LEU A 117 -11.12 -1.67 6.89
C LEU A 117 -11.81 -0.33 7.12
N GLU A 118 -11.27 0.72 6.52
CA GLU A 118 -11.82 2.07 6.59
C GLU A 118 -12.01 2.62 5.18
N THR A 119 -12.90 3.59 5.01
CA THR A 119 -12.95 4.29 3.72
C THR A 119 -11.65 5.06 3.49
N ILE A 120 -11.24 5.23 2.24
CA ILE A 120 -10.05 6.02 1.90
C ILE A 120 -10.10 7.43 2.49
N GLU A 121 -11.27 8.06 2.53
CA GLU A 121 -11.44 9.38 3.13
C GLU A 121 -11.17 9.35 4.64
N HIS A 122 -11.68 8.34 5.35
CA HIS A 122 -11.46 8.20 6.77
C HIS A 122 -9.99 7.89 7.08
N TRP A 123 -9.42 6.89 6.41
CA TRP A 123 -8.00 6.53 6.53
C TRP A 123 -7.09 7.73 6.24
N ALA A 124 -7.34 8.46 5.14
CA ALA A 124 -6.57 9.65 4.77
C ALA A 124 -6.59 10.72 5.85
N ASN A 125 -7.76 11.00 6.43
CA ASN A 125 -7.88 11.93 7.56
C ASN A 125 -7.15 11.42 8.80
N THR A 126 -7.20 10.13 9.07
CA THR A 126 -6.53 9.50 10.21
C THR A 126 -5.01 9.61 10.10
N VAL A 127 -4.41 9.42 8.92
CA VAL A 127 -2.95 9.50 8.75
C VAL A 127 -2.44 10.95 8.64
N THR A 128 -3.34 11.92 8.51
CA THR A 128 -2.99 13.34 8.37
C THR A 128 -2.91 14.05 9.72
N LEU A 129 -1.80 14.74 9.96
CA LEU A 129 -1.60 15.53 11.18
C LEU A 129 -2.29 16.89 11.07
N ASP A 130 -1.93 17.68 10.04
CA ASP A 130 -2.46 19.03 9.79
C ASP A 130 -3.19 19.11 8.44
N ALA A 131 -4.12 20.07 8.32
CA ALA A 131 -4.95 20.25 7.12
C ALA A 131 -4.12 20.46 5.83
N GLN A 132 -4.77 20.33 4.67
CA GLN A 132 -4.21 20.48 3.31
C GLN A 132 -3.36 19.30 2.82
N SER A 133 -3.56 18.11 3.35
CA SER A 133 -3.00 16.90 2.71
C SER A 133 -3.90 16.43 1.57
N HIS A 134 -3.35 15.66 0.64
CA HIS A 134 -4.08 15.17 -0.53
C HIS A 134 -4.11 13.65 -0.48
N TYR A 135 -5.26 13.05 -0.81
CA TYR A 135 -5.32 11.62 -1.05
C TYR A 135 -5.73 11.32 -2.48
N LEU A 136 -5.23 10.19 -2.98
CA LEU A 136 -5.42 9.77 -4.35
C LEU A 136 -5.42 8.26 -4.48
N VAL A 137 -6.07 7.79 -5.54
CA VAL A 137 -6.18 6.37 -5.89
C VAL A 137 -5.33 6.11 -7.11
N LYS A 138 -4.45 5.12 -7.05
CA LYS A 138 -3.63 4.70 -8.20
C LYS A 138 -3.76 3.20 -8.44
N GLN A 139 -3.58 2.76 -9.68
CA GLN A 139 -3.48 1.34 -10.02
C GLN A 139 -2.43 0.63 -9.16
N GLY A 140 -2.68 -0.64 -8.82
CA GLY A 140 -1.86 -1.40 -7.87
C GLY A 140 -0.36 -1.43 -8.23
N HIS A 141 -0.04 -1.44 -9.52
CA HIS A 141 1.35 -1.47 -9.99
C HIS A 141 2.10 -0.12 -9.91
N ILE A 142 1.43 0.98 -9.56
CA ILE A 142 2.04 2.32 -9.56
C ILE A 142 2.92 2.52 -8.31
N TYR A 143 4.11 3.08 -8.54
CA TYR A 143 5.05 3.58 -7.55
C TYR A 143 5.12 5.11 -7.64
N ILE A 144 5.39 5.78 -6.52
CA ILE A 144 5.49 7.25 -6.44
C ILE A 144 6.70 7.82 -7.18
N PHE A 145 7.75 7.02 -7.39
CA PHE A 145 8.95 7.40 -8.14
C PHE A 145 9.05 6.61 -9.46
N PRO A 146 8.25 6.94 -10.49
CA PRO A 146 8.40 6.35 -11.81
C PRO A 146 9.63 6.93 -12.51
N VAL A 147 10.45 6.06 -13.09
CA VAL A 147 11.38 6.46 -14.17
C VAL A 147 10.71 6.31 -15.56
N GLY A 148 9.37 6.21 -15.63
CA GLY A 148 8.60 6.11 -16.88
C GLY A 148 7.19 5.53 -16.72
N GLN A 149 6.38 5.64 -17.78
CA GLN A 149 5.01 5.09 -17.84
C GLN A 149 5.00 3.55 -17.88
N ILE A 150 4.09 2.94 -17.12
CA ILE A 150 3.88 1.49 -17.04
C ILE A 150 2.86 1.08 -18.10
N ARG A 151 3.13 -0.03 -18.80
CA ARG A 151 2.22 -0.67 -19.76
C ARG A 151 1.82 -2.06 -19.22
N ASN A 152 0.56 -2.46 -19.46
CA ASN A 152 -0.04 -3.69 -18.93
C ASN A 152 0.78 -4.97 -19.16
N GLU A 153 1.55 -5.03 -20.24
CA GLU A 153 2.27 -6.24 -20.66
C GLU A 153 3.65 -6.44 -19.99
N ASN A 154 4.18 -5.43 -19.27
CA ASN A 154 5.56 -5.47 -18.76
C ASN A 154 5.70 -5.16 -17.26
N TRP A 155 4.60 -5.11 -16.49
CA TRP A 155 4.62 -4.74 -15.06
C TRP A 155 5.47 -5.70 -14.20
N HIS A 156 5.50 -6.99 -14.54
CA HIS A 156 6.32 -8.01 -13.86
C HIS A 156 7.79 -8.01 -14.34
N HIS A 157 8.08 -7.31 -15.44
CA HIS A 157 9.43 -7.21 -16.03
C HIS A 157 10.20 -5.94 -15.61
N ARG A 158 9.61 -5.02 -14.83
CA ARG A 158 10.41 -4.08 -14.01
C ARG A 158 9.79 -3.78 -12.65
N ASN A 159 10.56 -3.74 -11.57
CA ASN A 159 12.03 -3.77 -11.51
C ASN A 159 12.45 -4.88 -10.54
N ARG A 160 13.39 -5.75 -10.95
CA ARG A 160 14.12 -6.63 -10.01
C ARG A 160 14.60 -5.82 -8.80
N GLN A 161 14.87 -4.54 -9.00
CA GLN A 161 15.17 -3.57 -7.96
C GLN A 161 13.99 -3.25 -7.02
N ASN A 162 12.78 -3.03 -7.52
CA ASN A 162 11.59 -2.78 -6.70
C ASN A 162 11.24 -4.03 -5.92
N TYR A 163 11.17 -5.20 -6.57
CA TYR A 163 11.00 -6.47 -5.88
C TYR A 163 12.08 -6.68 -4.81
N LYS A 164 13.34 -6.36 -5.12
CA LYS A 164 14.43 -6.42 -4.14
C LYS A 164 14.20 -5.45 -2.97
N TRP A 165 13.77 -4.22 -3.22
CA TRP A 165 13.43 -3.25 -2.17
C TRP A 165 12.24 -3.74 -1.33
N THR A 166 11.15 -4.18 -1.95
CA THR A 166 10.00 -4.80 -1.29
C THR A 166 10.43 -5.92 -0.35
N MET A 167 11.26 -6.85 -0.83
CA MET A 167 11.74 -7.97 -0.02
C MET A 167 12.70 -7.53 1.09
N GLN A 168 13.46 -6.45 0.89
CA GLN A 168 14.29 -5.83 1.92
C GLN A 168 13.42 -5.16 3.00
N GLY A 169 12.42 -4.38 2.59
CA GLY A 169 11.46 -3.73 3.49
C GLY A 169 10.64 -4.73 4.30
N LEU A 170 10.15 -5.82 3.68
CA LEU A 170 9.50 -6.93 4.41
C LEU A 170 10.44 -7.64 5.38
N ALA A 171 11.75 -7.66 5.10
CA ALA A 171 12.75 -8.14 6.05
C ALA A 171 13.03 -7.12 7.18
N GLY A 172 12.34 -5.97 7.20
CA GLY A 172 12.53 -4.88 8.16
C GLY A 172 13.86 -4.15 7.96
N ILE A 173 14.36 -4.06 6.71
CA ILE A 173 15.64 -3.44 6.38
C ILE A 173 15.39 -2.28 5.43
N ASN A 174 15.54 -1.06 5.95
CA ASN A 174 15.40 0.15 5.14
C ASN A 174 16.71 0.46 4.40
N GLY A 175 16.86 -0.07 3.19
CA GLY A 175 18.11 -0.01 2.42
C GLY A 175 18.55 1.37 1.88
N VAL A 176 17.76 2.44 2.07
CA VAL A 176 18.10 3.76 1.50
C VAL A 176 19.08 4.58 2.35
N SER A 177 19.15 4.31 3.66
CA SER A 177 20.06 5.01 4.59
C SER A 177 21.46 4.36 4.64
N THR A 178 22.49 5.09 5.11
CA THR A 178 23.84 4.53 5.29
C THR A 178 23.84 3.33 6.25
N LYS A 179 23.08 3.40 7.34
CA LYS A 179 22.86 2.28 8.28
C LYS A 179 22.16 1.12 7.59
N GLY A 180 21.12 1.42 6.80
CA GLY A 180 20.40 0.46 5.98
C GLY A 180 21.25 -0.29 4.96
N LYS A 181 22.14 0.41 4.26
CA LYS A 181 23.09 -0.22 3.32
C LYS A 181 24.03 -1.20 4.02
N ALA A 182 24.48 -0.87 5.24
CA ALA A 182 25.24 -1.79 6.07
C ALA A 182 24.38 -3.00 6.49
N GLU A 183 23.16 -2.77 6.97
CA GLU A 183 22.22 -3.83 7.34
C GLU A 183 21.94 -4.79 6.19
N VAL A 184 21.73 -4.30 4.96
CA VAL A 184 21.56 -5.13 3.75
C VAL A 184 22.75 -6.07 3.55
N THR A 185 23.97 -5.57 3.82
CA THR A 185 25.21 -6.35 3.64
C THR A 185 25.32 -7.48 4.66
N PHE A 186 24.98 -7.21 5.92
CA PHE A 186 25.07 -8.19 7.02
C PHE A 186 23.86 -9.12 7.14
N ASN A 187 22.69 -8.74 6.59
CA ASN A 187 21.43 -9.48 6.74
C ASN A 187 20.95 -10.17 5.45
N LYS A 188 21.87 -10.49 4.53
CA LYS A 188 21.53 -11.19 3.27
C LYS A 188 20.72 -12.47 3.50
N PHE A 189 21.04 -13.25 4.53
CA PHE A 189 20.29 -14.46 4.88
C PHE A 189 18.84 -14.18 5.31
N LYS A 190 18.61 -13.09 6.04
CA LYS A 190 17.26 -12.65 6.44
C LYS A 190 16.43 -12.31 5.20
N ILE A 191 16.99 -11.52 4.29
CA ILE A 191 16.35 -11.15 3.01
C ILE A 191 16.01 -12.41 2.20
N THR A 192 16.96 -13.35 2.06
CA THR A 192 16.73 -14.61 1.34
C THR A 192 15.61 -15.45 1.98
N ARG A 193 15.51 -15.50 3.31
CA ARG A 193 14.41 -16.17 4.01
C ARG A 193 13.07 -15.49 3.73
N THR A 194 13.01 -14.16 3.78
CA THR A 194 11.82 -13.38 3.45
C THR A 194 11.36 -13.65 2.03
N ILE A 195 12.28 -13.67 1.06
CA ILE A 195 11.97 -14.02 -0.34
C ILE A 195 11.33 -15.39 -0.45
N LYS A 196 11.93 -16.42 0.20
CA LYS A 196 11.37 -17.78 0.18
C LYS A 196 9.97 -17.83 0.80
N ALA A 197 9.77 -17.17 1.94
CA ALA A 197 8.47 -17.11 2.60
C ALA A 197 7.42 -16.42 1.73
N PHE A 198 7.78 -15.29 1.11
CA PHE A 198 6.91 -14.56 0.19
C PHE A 198 6.57 -15.37 -1.07
N GLN A 199 7.53 -16.11 -1.65
CA GLN A 199 7.28 -16.96 -2.80
C GLN A 199 6.35 -18.13 -2.49
N THR A 200 6.47 -18.73 -1.30
CA THR A 200 5.52 -19.74 -0.82
C THR A 200 4.13 -19.14 -0.68
N LEU A 201 4.04 -17.94 -0.10
CA LEU A 201 2.79 -17.20 0.05
C LEU A 201 2.13 -16.93 -1.30
N GLN A 202 2.90 -16.41 -2.26
CA GLN A 202 2.43 -16.07 -3.60
C GLN A 202 1.80 -17.25 -4.36
N ARG A 203 2.30 -18.46 -4.13
CA ARG A 203 1.78 -19.69 -4.78
C ARG A 203 0.52 -20.25 -4.09
N ASN A 204 0.27 -19.86 -2.85
CA ASN A 204 -0.81 -20.38 -2.03
C ASN A 204 -1.88 -19.30 -1.84
N ASN A 205 -2.80 -19.16 -2.80
CA ASN A 205 -3.96 -18.27 -2.63
C ASN A 205 -4.81 -18.79 -1.45
N PRO A 206 -4.92 -18.03 -0.34
CA PRO A 206 -5.72 -18.45 0.81
C PRO A 206 -7.23 -18.23 0.60
N PHE A 207 -7.63 -17.56 -0.48
CA PHE A 207 -9.00 -17.18 -0.76
C PHE A 207 -9.61 -18.12 -1.80
N SER A 208 -10.87 -18.50 -1.60
CA SER A 208 -11.60 -19.46 -2.44
C SER A 208 -12.69 -18.81 -3.31
N PHE A 209 -12.60 -17.51 -3.54
CA PHE A 209 -13.61 -16.72 -4.25
C PHE A 209 -13.02 -16.02 -5.48
#